data_AF-A0A349BUS0-F1
#
_entry.id   AF-A0A349BUS0-F1
#
_cell.length_a   1.000
_cell.length_b   1.000
_cell.length_c   1.000
_cell.angle_alpha   90.00
_cell.angle_beta   90.00
_cell.angle_gamma   90.00
#
_symmetry.space_group_name_H-M   'P 1'
#
loop_
_entity.id
_entity.type
_entity.pdbx_description
1 polymer ?
#
loop_
_entity_poly.entity_id
_entity_poly.type
_entity_poly.pdbx_seq_one_letter_code
_entity_poly.pdbx_strand_id
1 'polypeptide(L)' 'ILFGSDWPVCLLAASYESVLAIVEGHTKHFSTLQKEKLFGKNAARIYKIKE' A
#
# COMPACT_ATOMS: atom_id res chain seq x y z
N ILE A 1 2.23 1.73 9.33
CA ILE A 1 1.57 0.81 8.38
C ILE A 1 2.12 1.10 6.99
N LEU A 2 2.34 0.04 6.21
CA LEU A 2 2.85 0.05 4.84
C LEU A 2 1.93 -0.81 3.98
N PHE A 3 1.63 -0.37 2.76
CA PHE A 3 1.07 -1.26 1.74
C PHE A 3 2.18 -2.16 1.17
N GLY A 4 1.85 -3.43 0.93
CA GLY A 4 2.67 -4.38 0.19
C GLY A 4 1.75 -5.40 -0.45
N SER A 5 1.89 -5.63 -1.75
CA SER A 5 0.98 -6.50 -2.51
C SER A 5 1.26 -7.99 -2.32
N ASP A 6 2.46 -8.33 -1.84
CA ASP A 6 3.00 -9.70 -1.85
C ASP A 6 3.02 -10.32 -3.27
N TRP A 7 3.23 -9.51 -4.31
CA TRP A 7 3.38 -10.03 -5.67
C TRP A 7 4.74 -10.74 -5.83
N PRO A 8 4.81 -11.90 -6.51
CA PRO A 8 3.74 -12.57 -7.26
C PRO A 8 2.88 -13.54 -6.45
N VAL A 9 3.16 -13.75 -5.16
CA VAL A 9 2.46 -14.74 -4.31
C VAL A 9 0.96 -14.44 -4.22
N CYS A 10 0.56 -13.17 -4.17
CA CYS A 10 -0.85 -12.79 -4.11
C CYS A 10 -1.70 -13.31 -5.28
N LEU A 11 -1.09 -13.59 -6.44
CA LEU A 11 -1.77 -14.15 -7.62
C LEU A 11 -2.41 -15.52 -7.38
N LEU A 12 -2.02 -16.21 -6.31
CA LEU A 12 -2.67 -17.45 -5.88
C LEU A 12 -4.12 -17.24 -5.41
N ALA A 13 -4.48 -16.02 -4.99
CA ALA A 13 -5.79 -15.69 -4.43
C ALA A 13 -6.50 -14.52 -5.13
N ALA A 14 -5.77 -13.53 -5.65
CA ALA A 14 -6.35 -12.34 -6.27
C ALA A 14 -5.36 -11.67 -7.24
N SER A 15 -5.87 -10.85 -8.17
CA SER A 15 -5.00 -9.98 -8.98
C SER A 15 -4.38 -8.86 -8.13
N TYR A 16 -3.29 -8.26 -8.60
CA TYR A 16 -2.68 -7.12 -7.93
C TYR A 16 -3.69 -5.98 -7.72
N GLU A 17 -4.49 -5.67 -8.75
CA GLU A 17 -5.52 -4.63 -8.72
C GLU A 17 -6.59 -4.93 -7.66
N SER A 18 -6.95 -6.21 -7.51
CA SER A 18 -7.92 -6.64 -6.51
C SER A 18 -7.39 -6.45 -5.09
N VAL A 19 -6.11 -6.78 -4.85
CA VAL A 19 -5.43 -6.54 -3.57
C VAL A 19 -5.35 -5.05 -3.27
N LEU A 20 -4.97 -4.24 -4.26
CA LEU A 20 -4.91 -2.78 -4.12
C LEU A 20 -6.29 -2.20 -3.79
N ALA A 21 -7.34 -2.61 -4.51
CA ALA A 21 -8.71 -2.13 -4.33
C ALA A 21 -9.26 -2.42 -2.93
N ILE A 22 -8.93 -3.56 -2.33
CA ILE A 22 -9.29 -3.87 -0.93
C ILE A 22 -8.70 -2.82 0.01
N VAL A 23 -7.40 -2.53 -0.12
CA VAL A 23 -6.72 -1.56 0.74
C VAL A 23 -7.25 -0.14 0.51
N GLU A 24 -7.44 0.27 -0.74
CA GLU A 24 -8.02 1.56 -1.08
C GLU A 24 -9.45 1.71 -0.54
N GLY A 25 -10.26 0.65 -0.61
CA GLY A 25 -11.62 0.63 -0.07
C GLY A 25 -11.65 0.84 1.43
N HIS A 26 -10.84 0.07 2.18
CA HIS A 26 -10.77 0.20 3.65
C HIS A 26 -10.18 1.52 4.11
N THR A 27 -9.34 2.15 3.28
CA THR A 27 -8.67 3.41 3.61
C THR A 27 -9.27 4.62 2.90
N LYS A 28 -10.48 4.49 2.33
CA LYS A 28 -11.16 5.57 1.61
C LYS A 28 -11.32 6.85 2.44
N HIS A 29 -11.56 6.70 3.75
CA HIS A 29 -11.78 7.77 4.71
C HIS A 29 -10.48 8.44 5.21
N PHE A 30 -9.32 7.94 4.82
CA PHE A 30 -8.04 8.54 5.19
C PHE A 30 -7.84 9.88 4.48
N SER A 31 -7.28 10.84 5.21
CA SER A 31 -6.76 12.08 4.63
C SER A 31 -5.64 11.81 3.63
N THR A 32 -5.35 12.80 2.78
CA THR A 32 -4.26 12.72 1.80
C THR A 32 -2.93 12.34 2.45
N LEU A 33 -2.56 13.00 3.56
CA LEU A 33 -1.33 12.71 4.28
C LEU A 33 -1.28 11.28 4.83
N GLN A 34 -2.42 10.74 5.30
CA GLN A 34 -2.49 9.36 5.77
C GLN A 34 -2.29 8.36 4.62
N LYS A 35 -2.88 8.61 3.44
CA LYS A 35 -2.68 7.78 2.24
C LYS A 35 -1.23 7.83 1.75
N GLU A 36 -0.63 9.02 1.67
CA GLU A 36 0.79 9.16 1.31
C GLU A 36 1.71 8.40 2.27
N LYS A 37 1.42 8.44 3.57
CA LYS A 37 2.14 7.65 4.58
C LYS A 37 1.97 6.15 4.36
N LEU A 38 0.76 5.67 4.06
CA LEU A 38 0.48 4.25 3.84
C LEU A 38 1.17 3.70 2.59
N PHE A 39 1.11 4.44 1.48
CA PHE A 39 1.55 3.98 0.17
C PHE A 39 3.01 4.29 -0.17
N GLY A 40 3.72 5.11 0.61
CA GLY A 40 5.12 5.41 0.27
C GLY A 40 5.94 6.06 1.38
N LYS A 41 5.48 7.15 1.99
CA LYS A 41 6.33 7.97 2.90
C LYS A 41 6.83 7.19 4.12
N ASN A 42 6.01 6.27 4.66
CA ASN A 42 6.49 5.41 5.74
C ASN A 42 7.55 4.42 5.25
N ALA A 43 7.40 3.85 4.03
CA ALA A 43 8.38 2.94 3.46
C ALA A 43 9.70 3.67 3.22
N ALA A 44 9.64 4.85 2.60
CA ALA A 44 10.81 5.69 2.35
C ALA A 44 11.57 6.01 3.64
N ARG A 45 10.86 6.43 4.70
CA ARG A 45 11.46 6.69 6.01
C ARG A 45 12.09 5.45 6.66
N ILE A 46 11.39 4.31 6.63
CA ILE A 46 11.84 3.07 7.31
C ILE A 46 13.03 2.45 6.58
N TYR A 47 12.94 2.35 5.26
CA TYR A 47 13.97 1.73 4.42
C TYR A 47 15.04 2.73 3.95
N LYS A 48 14.98 4.00 4.39
CA LYS A 48 15.91 5.07 4.01
C LYS A 48 16.06 5.24 2.49
N ILE A 49 14.94 5.13 1.77
CA ILE A 49 14.89 5.37 0.33
C ILE A 49 15.06 6.87 0.12
N LYS A 50 15.97 7.25 -0.79
CA LYS A 50 16.13 8.65 -1.20
C LYS A 50 15.00 8.99 -2.18
N GLU A 51 14.18 9.97 -1.81
CA GLU A 51 13.20 10.59 -2.72
C GLU A 51 13.89 11.56 -3.69
#